data_AF-A0A428LGK2-F1
#
_entry.id   AF-A0A428LGK2-F1
#
_cell.length_a   1.000
_cell.length_b   1.000
_cell.length_c   1.000
_cell.angle_alpha   90.00
_cell.angle_beta   90.00
_cell.angle_gamma   90.00
#
_symmetry.space_group_name_H-M   'P 1'
#
loop_
_entity.id
_entity.type
_entity.pdbx_description
1 polymer ?
#
loop_
_entity_poly.entity_id
_entity_poly.type
_entity_poly.pdbx_seq_one_letter_code
_entity_poly.pdbx_strand_id
1 'polypeptide(L)'
;MGMFDTVTFHYRMPDGETESEYQTKDLDCECAFYEISAEGRLLRWPENADELAETGFDGCITVCARQCYHLYLTHGQLEWIEVCSQDNKRYPFEPANALPELG
;
A
#
# COMPACT_ATOMS: atom_id res chain seq x y z
N MET A 1 5.86 18.51 13.17
CA MET A 1 4.70 17.93 12.46
C MET A 1 5.27 17.03 11.39
N GLY A 2 5.00 15.73 11.45
CA GLY A 2 5.50 14.77 10.46
C GLY A 2 4.64 14.85 9.22
N MET A 3 5.27 15.00 8.05
CA MET A 3 4.62 14.89 6.76
C MET A 3 4.54 13.39 6.44
N PHE A 4 3.35 12.89 6.18
CA PHE A 4 3.09 11.49 5.84
C PHE A 4 2.27 11.48 4.55
N ASP A 5 2.55 10.51 3.70
CA ASP A 5 1.70 10.21 2.55
C ASP A 5 0.61 9.22 2.96
N THR A 6 -0.53 9.31 2.29
CA THR A 6 -1.65 8.39 2.50
C THR A 6 -1.63 7.35 1.39
N VAL A 7 -1.72 6.07 1.76
CA VAL A 7 -1.79 4.92 0.85
C VAL A 7 -3.12 4.23 1.08
N THR A 8 -3.98 4.24 0.05
CA THR A 8 -5.21 3.45 0.04
C THR A 8 -4.90 2.05 -0.47
N PHE A 9 -5.27 1.01 0.26
CA PHE A 9 -5.08 -0.38 -0.13
C PHE A 9 -6.28 -1.23 0.26
N HIS A 10 -7.16 -1.48 -0.69
CA HIS A 10 -8.35 -2.31 -0.50
C HIS A 10 -8.00 -3.80 -0.53
N TYR A 11 -7.41 -4.29 0.56
CA TYR A 11 -6.91 -5.65 0.66
C TYR A 11 -7.17 -6.27 2.02
N ARG A 12 -7.52 -7.56 2.02
CA ARG A 12 -7.59 -8.32 3.26
C ARG A 12 -6.17 -8.71 3.71
N MET A 13 -5.67 -8.02 4.72
CA MET A 13 -4.35 -8.26 5.27
C MET A 13 -4.20 -9.69 5.83
N PRO A 14 -2.97 -10.22 5.93
CA PRO A 14 -2.73 -11.60 6.37
C PRO A 14 -3.19 -11.92 7.80
N ASP A 15 -3.29 -10.91 8.65
CA ASP A 15 -3.83 -10.99 10.01
C ASP A 15 -5.36 -10.91 10.06
N GLY A 16 -6.01 -10.65 8.93
CA GLY A 16 -7.45 -10.53 8.79
C GLY A 16 -7.98 -9.10 8.85
N GLU A 17 -7.11 -8.09 8.99
CA GLU A 17 -7.52 -6.68 8.93
C GLU A 17 -8.01 -6.32 7.52
N THR A 18 -8.98 -5.41 7.47
CA THR A 18 -9.61 -4.95 6.22
C THR A 18 -9.65 -3.43 6.15
N GLU A 19 -8.77 -2.77 6.91
CA GLU A 19 -8.58 -1.32 6.82
C GLU A 19 -8.07 -0.99 5.41
N SER A 20 -8.53 0.13 4.86
CA SER A 20 -8.17 0.53 3.50
C SER A 20 -7.26 1.73 3.45
N GLU A 21 -7.13 2.50 4.54
CA GLU A 21 -6.34 3.73 4.56
C GLU A 21 -5.13 3.57 5.47
N TYR A 22 -3.95 3.81 4.93
CA TYR A 22 -2.70 3.69 5.65
C TYR A 22 -1.83 4.93 5.49
N GLN A 23 -0.93 5.17 6.43
CA GLN A 23 0.04 6.25 6.37
C GLN A 23 1.45 5.71 6.17
N THR A 24 2.24 6.38 5.33
CA THR A 24 3.64 6.06 5.10
C THR A 24 4.52 7.30 5.09
N LYS A 25 5.81 7.10 5.31
CA LYS A 25 6.88 8.10 5.20
C LYS A 25 8.02 7.63 4.28
N ASP A 26 7.84 6.49 3.63
CA ASP A 26 8.89 5.85 2.83
C ASP A 26 8.77 6.22 1.34
N LEU A 27 7.78 7.03 0.98
CA LEU A 27 7.59 7.64 -0.35
C LEU A 27 8.13 9.08 -0.36
N ASP A 28 7.59 9.96 -1.19
CA ASP A 28 8.08 11.33 -1.38
C ASP A 28 7.85 12.26 -0.17
N CYS A 29 7.01 11.86 0.79
CA CYS A 29 6.64 12.66 1.96
C CYS A 29 6.14 14.05 1.55
N GLU A 30 5.22 14.13 0.60
CA GLU A 30 4.66 15.39 0.07
C GLU A 30 3.19 15.59 0.46
N CYS A 31 2.67 14.80 1.39
CA CYS A 31 1.22 14.66 1.64
C CYS A 31 0.47 14.22 0.37
N ALA A 32 1.10 13.36 -0.43
CA ALA A 32 0.49 12.81 -1.62
C ALA A 32 -0.41 11.63 -1.28
N PHE A 33 -1.38 11.39 -2.15
CA PHE A 33 -2.29 10.25 -2.08
C PHE A 33 -1.82 9.18 -3.06
N TYR A 34 -1.67 7.98 -2.55
CA TYR A 34 -1.31 6.79 -3.31
C TYR A 34 -2.39 5.74 -3.14
N GLU A 35 -2.45 4.84 -4.09
CA GLU A 35 -3.37 3.71 -4.09
C GLU A 35 -2.63 2.46 -4.55
N ILE A 36 -2.85 1.35 -3.86
CA ILE A 36 -2.41 0.04 -4.32
C ILE A 36 -3.62 -0.63 -4.98
N SER A 37 -3.52 -0.84 -6.29
CA SER A 37 -4.60 -1.44 -7.07
C SER A 37 -4.86 -2.89 -6.64
N ALA A 38 -5.99 -3.45 -7.06
CA ALA A 38 -6.31 -4.87 -6.85
C ALA A 38 -5.27 -5.83 -7.48
N GLU A 39 -4.49 -5.36 -8.45
CA GLU A 39 -3.38 -6.10 -9.07
C GLU A 39 -2.04 -5.91 -8.34
N GLY A 40 -2.02 -5.13 -7.25
CA GLY A 40 -0.86 -4.85 -6.44
C GLY A 40 0.04 -3.74 -6.99
N ARG A 41 -0.45 -2.89 -7.90
CA ARG A 41 0.37 -1.79 -8.45
C ARG A 41 0.28 -0.56 -7.57
N LEU A 42 1.41 0.07 -7.27
CA LEU A 42 1.41 1.37 -6.58
C LEU A 42 1.16 2.51 -7.56
N LEU A 43 0.00 3.11 -7.43
CA LEU A 43 -0.49 4.24 -8.19
C LEU A 43 -0.42 5.51 -7.33
N ARG A 44 -0.15 6.65 -7.96
CA ARG A 44 -0.18 7.97 -7.32
C ARG A 44 -1.31 8.78 -7.91
N TRP A 45 -2.08 9.45 -7.06
CA TRP A 45 -3.04 10.48 -7.47
C TRP A 45 -2.28 11.76 -7.83
N PRO A 46 -2.34 12.21 -9.09
CA PRO A 46 -1.72 13.48 -9.46
C PRO A 46 -2.55 14.66 -8.92
N GLU A 47 -1.88 15.74 -8.51
CA GLU A 47 -2.57 16.94 -8.00
C GLU A 47 -3.43 17.65 -9.05
N ASN A 48 -3.16 17.42 -10.34
CA ASN A 48 -3.78 18.16 -11.46
C ASN A 48 -4.37 17.25 -12.56
N ALA A 49 -4.60 15.96 -12.26
CA ALA A 49 -5.19 15.04 -13.23
C ALA A 49 -6.26 14.14 -12.58
N ASP A 50 -7.21 13.69 -13.38
CA ASP A 50 -8.29 12.78 -12.95
C ASP A 50 -7.91 11.29 -13.10
N GLU A 51 -6.68 10.97 -13.50
CA GLU A 51 -6.22 9.60 -13.71
C GLU A 51 -5.03 9.25 -12.82
N LEU A 52 -5.12 8.10 -12.15
CA LEU A 52 -4.05 7.49 -11.38
C LEU A 52 -2.83 7.19 -12.26
N ALA A 53 -1.64 7.58 -11.81
CA ALA A 53 -0.38 7.30 -12.51
C ALA A 53 0.40 6.20 -11.81
N GLU A 54 0.86 5.19 -12.56
CA GLU A 54 1.78 4.18 -12.03
C GLU A 54 3.10 4.83 -11.59
N THR A 55 3.50 4.56 -10.35
CA THR A 55 4.77 5.08 -9.80
C THR A 55 5.98 4.31 -10.29
N GLY A 56 5.81 3.01 -10.59
CA GLY A 56 6.92 2.10 -10.84
C GLY A 56 7.85 1.93 -9.64
N PHE A 57 7.36 2.19 -8.42
CA PHE A 57 8.18 2.13 -7.22
C PHE A 57 8.68 0.72 -6.94
N ASP A 58 9.98 0.62 -6.68
CA ASP A 58 10.68 -0.62 -6.35
C ASP A 58 11.33 -0.52 -4.99
N GLY A 59 11.02 -1.47 -4.11
CA GLY A 59 11.59 -1.50 -2.76
C GLY A 59 10.58 -1.95 -1.71
N CYS A 60 10.73 -1.42 -0.51
CA CYS A 60 9.89 -1.75 0.63
C CYS A 60 9.33 -0.46 1.22
N ILE A 61 8.01 -0.38 1.36
CA ILE A 61 7.36 0.72 2.08
C ILE A 61 6.72 0.20 3.36
N THR A 62 6.81 0.99 4.41
CA THR A 62 6.11 0.74 5.67
C THR A 62 4.80 1.51 5.64
N VAL A 63 3.69 0.80 5.70
CA VAL A 63 2.36 1.39 5.80
C VAL A 63 1.81 1.11 7.19
N CYS A 64 1.31 2.14 7.86
CA CYS A 64 0.81 2.04 9.23
C CYS A 64 -0.60 2.60 9.33
N ALA A 65 -1.47 1.81 9.95
CA ALA A 65 -2.79 2.22 10.38
C ALA A 65 -3.04 1.71 11.80
N ARG A 66 -4.04 0.85 12.04
CA ARG A 66 -4.16 0.11 13.32
C ARG A 66 -2.99 -0.85 13.58
N GLN A 67 -2.46 -1.43 12.51
CA GLN A 67 -1.27 -2.26 12.49
C GLN A 67 -0.32 -1.71 11.41
N CYS A 68 0.98 -1.99 11.55
CA CYS A 68 1.95 -1.66 10.52
C CYS A 68 2.29 -2.90 9.69
N TYR A 69 2.48 -2.66 8.39
CA TYR A 69 2.84 -3.67 7.42
C TYR A 69 4.03 -3.19 6.59
N HIS A 70 4.92 -4.10 6.24
CA HIS A 70 5.91 -3.87 5.19
C HIS A 70 5.37 -4.43 3.88
N LEU A 71 5.31 -3.57 2.86
CA LEU A 71 4.90 -3.92 1.51
C LEU A 71 6.13 -3.94 0.62
N TYR A 72 6.42 -5.08 0.02
CA TYR A 72 7.58 -5.27 -0.86
C TYR A 72 7.14 -5.23 -2.32
N LEU A 73 7.58 -4.21 -3.04
CA LEU A 73 7.28 -3.98 -4.44
C LEU A 73 8.50 -4.29 -5.31
N THR A 74 8.28 -5.05 -6.37
CA THR A 74 9.26 -5.40 -7.40
C THR A 74 8.67 -5.14 -8.78
N HIS A 75 9.40 -4.42 -9.61
CA HIS A 75 8.97 -3.79 -10.85
C HIS A 75 7.62 -3.04 -10.74
N GLY A 76 7.42 -2.28 -9.66
CA GLY A 76 6.18 -1.54 -9.40
C GLY A 76 4.99 -2.39 -8.97
N GLN A 77 5.20 -3.68 -8.69
CA GLN A 77 4.17 -4.63 -8.28
C GLN A 77 4.44 -5.21 -6.89
N LEU A 78 3.42 -5.21 -6.05
CA LEU A 78 3.45 -5.79 -4.72
C LEU A 78 3.59 -7.32 -4.82
N GLU A 79 4.69 -7.84 -4.27
CA GLU A 79 4.96 -9.28 -4.23
C GLU A 79 4.76 -9.86 -2.83
N TRP A 80 5.13 -9.12 -1.79
CA TRP A 80 5.08 -9.62 -0.41
C TRP A 80 4.52 -8.60 0.57
N ILE A 81 3.78 -9.11 1.55
CA ILE A 81 3.24 -8.36 2.68
C ILE A 81 3.78 -9.00 3.96
N GLU A 82 4.36 -8.20 4.84
CA GLU A 82 4.83 -8.63 6.15
C GLU A 82 4.09 -7.85 7.23
N VAL A 83 3.53 -8.56 8.22
CA VAL A 83 2.91 -7.90 9.36
C VAL A 83 4.02 -7.57 10.35
N CYS A 84 4.25 -6.28 10.66
CA CYS A 84 5.37 -5.87 11.51
C CYS A 84 5.31 -6.47 12.92
N SER A 85 4.11 -6.87 13.38
CA SER A 85 3.89 -7.51 14.68
C SER A 85 4.16 -9.02 14.69
N GLN A 86 4.21 -9.67 13.52
CA GLN A 86 4.40 -11.12 13.39
C GLN A 86 5.81 -11.42 12.86
N ASP A 87 6.76 -11.52 13.82
CA ASP A 87 8.15 -11.96 13.69
C ASP A 87 8.54 -12.52 12.29
N ASN A 88 9.02 -11.64 11.41
CA ASN A 88 9.60 -11.91 10.09
C ASN A 88 8.78 -12.79 9.12
N LYS A 89 7.46 -12.91 9.30
CA LYS A 89 6.62 -13.72 8.42
C LYS A 89 6.08 -12.90 7.26
N ARG A 90 6.53 -13.25 6.05
CA ARG A 90 6.05 -12.69 4.79
C ARG A 90 4.98 -13.56 4.17
N TYR A 91 3.97 -12.91 3.64
CA TYR A 91 2.85 -13.50 2.94
C TYR A 91 2.89 -13.01 1.48
N PRO A 92 2.75 -13.90 0.50
CA PRO A 92 2.69 -13.48 -0.89
C PRO A 92 1.45 -12.63 -1.14
N PHE A 93 1.57 -11.63 -2.00
CA PHE A 93 0.41 -10.88 -2.45
C PHE A 93 -0.47 -11.75 -3.35
N GLU A 94 -1.72 -11.94 -2.94
CA GLU A 94 -2.71 -12.69 -3.69
C GLU A 94 -3.85 -11.77 -4.14
N PRO A 95 -3.99 -11.47 -5.45
CA PRO A 95 -5.06 -10.60 -5.96
C PRO A 95 -6.47 -11.04 -5.57
N ALA A 96 -6.67 -12.33 -5.29
CA ALA A 96 -7.94 -12.88 -4.83
C ALA A 96 -8.40 -12.34 -3.46
N ASN A 97 -7.48 -11.76 -2.67
CA ASN A 97 -7.77 -11.14 -1.38
C ASN A 97 -8.02 -9.62 -1.51
N ALA A 98 -7.94 -9.05 -2.72
CA ALA A 98 -8.36 -7.69 -2.97
C ALA A 98 -9.86 -7.58 -2.66
N LEU A 99 -10.21 -6.56 -1.87
CA LEU A 99 -11.59 -6.27 -1.53
C LEU A 99 -12.20 -5.47 -2.68
N PRO A 100 -13.48 -5.67 -3.00
CA PRO A 100 -14.15 -4.83 -3.98
C PRO A 100 -14.12 -3.39 -3.51
N GLU A 101 -13.76 -2.48 -4.41
CA GLU A 101 -13.88 -1.05 -4.14
C GLU A 101 -15.35 -0.77 -3.82
N LEU A 102 -15.59 -0.25 -2.61
CA LEU A 102 -16.93 0.11 -2.18
C LEU A 102 -17.36 1.33 -3.02
N GLY A 103 -18.04 1.05 -4.14
CA GLY A 103 -18.66 2.04 -5.01
C GLY A 103 -19.83 2.78 -4.36
#